data_AF-A0A011PK23-F1
#
_entry.id   AF-A0A011PK23-F1
#
_cell.length_a   1.000
_cell.length_b   1.000
_cell.length_c   1.000
_cell.angle_alpha   90.00
_cell.angle_beta   90.00
_cell.angle_gamma   90.00
#
_symmetry.space_group_name_H-M   'P 1'
#
loop_
_entity.id
_entity.type
_entity.pdbx_description
1 polymer ?
#
loop_
_entity_poly.entity_id
_entity_poly.type
_entity_poly.pdbx_seq_one_letter_code
_entity_poly.pdbx_strand_id
1 'polypeptide(L)'
;MNSNEPDDLRALAGDARVHATGQHADNGIGRQRCAITTLLPVRRPTWRFCVPLLALVLSSIGSASIPTYAAEAALQKYPDVLAAKVRAGGDDRFDFDVTVSSPYDSPQRYADAFRVMSKEGSEGTVYGERTLFHDHASEQPFTRDLYGVRIPPGVSRVVIQGRDKQFGYGGKTLEATLPGR
;
A
#
# COMPACT_ATOMS: atom_id res chain seq x y z
N MET A 1 -54.43 -20.56 -3.06
CA MET A 1 -54.10 -21.77 -3.83
C MET A 1 -54.20 -21.42 -5.29
N ASN A 2 -53.07 -21.33 -6.00
CA ASN A 2 -53.07 -21.52 -7.45
C ASN A 2 -51.70 -22.06 -7.83
N SER A 3 -51.67 -23.37 -8.00
CA SER A 3 -50.55 -24.18 -8.44
C SER A 3 -50.38 -23.98 -9.95
N ASN A 4 -49.13 -23.85 -10.42
CA ASN A 4 -48.66 -24.35 -11.72
C ASN A 4 -47.16 -24.08 -11.88
N GLU A 5 -46.37 -25.06 -11.44
CA GLU A 5 -45.16 -25.57 -12.11
C GLU A 5 -45.57 -26.95 -12.70
N PRO A 6 -44.81 -27.64 -13.58
CA PRO A 6 -43.35 -27.58 -13.81
C PRO A 6 -42.91 -27.72 -15.30
N ASP A 7 -41.60 -27.77 -15.54
CA ASP A 7 -40.87 -28.73 -16.42
C ASP A 7 -39.52 -28.12 -16.87
N ASP A 8 -38.39 -28.51 -16.28
CA ASP A 8 -37.48 -29.60 -16.68
C ASP A 8 -36.74 -29.39 -18.02
N LEU A 9 -35.39 -29.37 -17.98
CA LEU A 9 -34.46 -30.16 -18.83
C LEU A 9 -33.01 -29.60 -18.84
N ARG A 10 -32.16 -30.25 -18.04
CA ARG A 10 -30.91 -30.98 -18.39
C ARG A 10 -29.92 -30.47 -19.47
N ALA A 11 -28.64 -30.64 -19.10
CA ALA A 11 -27.41 -30.89 -19.89
C ALA A 11 -26.62 -29.63 -20.33
N LEU A 12 -25.27 -29.56 -20.27
CA LEU A 12 -24.24 -30.53 -20.62
C LEU A 12 -22.91 -30.29 -19.86
N ALA A 13 -22.15 -31.38 -19.73
CA ALA A 13 -20.79 -31.50 -19.22
C ALA A 13 -19.71 -30.76 -20.06
N GLY A 14 -18.55 -30.54 -19.46
CA GLY A 14 -17.33 -30.07 -20.15
C GLY A 14 -16.10 -30.07 -19.24
N ASP A 15 -15.52 -31.25 -19.07
CA ASP A 15 -14.24 -31.55 -18.42
C ASP A 15 -13.07 -31.20 -19.37
N ALA A 16 -11.99 -30.60 -18.85
CA ALA A 16 -10.65 -30.65 -19.46
C ALA A 16 -9.58 -30.12 -18.49
N ARG A 17 -8.95 -31.05 -17.76
CA ARG A 17 -7.56 -30.96 -17.30
C ARG A 17 -6.60 -30.78 -18.48
N VAL A 18 -5.58 -29.95 -18.32
CA VAL A 18 -4.25 -30.22 -18.89
C VAL A 18 -3.14 -29.63 -18.02
N HIS A 19 -2.24 -30.52 -17.62
CA HIS A 19 -0.94 -30.27 -17.03
C HIS A 19 0.00 -29.59 -18.05
N ALA A 20 0.85 -28.68 -17.59
CA ALA A 20 2.14 -28.44 -18.22
C ALA A 20 3.19 -28.04 -17.16
N THR A 21 4.09 -29.00 -16.92
CA THR A 21 5.36 -28.90 -16.20
C THR A 21 6.42 -28.31 -17.14
N GLY A 22 7.36 -27.51 -16.62
CA GLY A 22 8.57 -27.10 -17.35
C GLY A 22 9.29 -25.96 -16.61
N GLN A 23 10.22 -26.27 -15.71
CA GLN A 23 11.68 -26.39 -15.96
C GLN A 23 12.45 -25.10 -15.63
N HIS A 24 12.91 -25.10 -14.38
CA HIS A 24 14.25 -24.72 -13.90
C HIS A 24 15.28 -24.34 -14.97
N ALA A 25 15.79 -23.11 -14.89
CA ALA A 25 17.06 -22.70 -15.49
C ALA A 25 17.96 -22.11 -14.39
N ASP A 26 18.93 -22.91 -13.96
CA ASP A 26 20.09 -22.51 -13.17
C ASP A 26 21.09 -21.84 -14.12
N ASN A 27 21.49 -20.60 -13.79
CA ASN A 27 22.60 -19.92 -14.45
C ASN A 27 23.59 -19.43 -13.38
N GLY A 28 24.63 -20.23 -13.18
CA GLY A 28 25.97 -19.80 -13.56
C GLY A 28 26.74 -18.99 -12.51
N ILE A 29 27.49 -19.74 -11.70
CA ILE A 29 28.55 -19.30 -10.80
C ILE A 29 29.66 -18.57 -11.58
N GLY A 30 29.91 -17.30 -11.23
CA GLY A 30 31.08 -16.53 -11.66
C GLY A 30 31.97 -16.13 -10.48
N ARG A 31 32.96 -16.97 -10.14
CA ARG A 31 34.05 -16.66 -9.21
C ARG A 31 35.32 -16.31 -10.00
N GLN A 32 35.87 -15.11 -9.80
CA GLN A 32 37.31 -14.79 -9.96
C GLN A 32 37.62 -13.67 -8.93
N ARG A 33 38.23 -13.94 -7.77
CA ARG A 33 39.65 -14.18 -7.43
C ARG A 33 40.65 -13.09 -7.87
N CYS A 34 41.25 -12.50 -6.83
CA CYS A 34 42.66 -12.14 -6.66
C CYS A 34 43.26 -11.05 -7.57
N ALA A 35 43.71 -9.95 -6.96
CA ALA A 35 45.11 -9.50 -6.97
C ALA A 35 45.22 -8.10 -6.33
N ILE A 36 45.99 -7.90 -5.24
CA ILE A 36 47.44 -7.63 -5.18
C ILE A 36 47.65 -6.21 -4.63
N THR A 37 47.96 -6.18 -3.33
CA THR A 37 48.94 -5.35 -2.63
C THR A 37 49.89 -4.54 -3.50
N THR A 38 49.98 -3.23 -3.25
CA THR A 38 51.28 -2.55 -3.19
C THR A 38 51.20 -1.34 -2.25
N LEU A 39 51.84 -1.47 -1.08
CA LEU A 39 52.15 -0.37 -0.18
C LEU A 39 53.49 0.23 -0.63
N LEU A 40 53.50 1.52 -0.95
CA LEU A 40 54.72 2.32 -1.09
C LEU A 40 54.89 3.17 0.17
N PRO A 41 56.04 3.08 0.88
CA PRO A 41 56.40 4.03 1.92
C PRO A 41 57.32 5.14 1.37
N VAL A 42 57.64 6.12 2.24
CA VAL A 42 58.77 7.08 2.15
C VAL A 42 58.43 8.35 1.36
N ARG A 43 58.63 9.61 1.81
CA ARG A 43 59.71 10.23 2.60
C ARG A 43 59.21 11.58 3.14
N ARG A 44 59.66 11.97 4.35
CA ARG A 44 59.51 13.33 4.89
C ARG A 44 60.67 14.22 4.38
N PRO A 45 60.44 15.52 4.12
CA PRO A 45 61.48 16.52 4.25
C PRO A 45 61.06 17.63 5.23
N THR A 46 61.86 17.79 6.28
CA THR A 46 61.82 18.95 7.18
C THR A 46 62.45 20.14 6.48
N TRP A 47 61.67 21.19 6.20
CA TRP A 47 62.22 22.51 5.91
C TRP A 47 61.63 23.55 6.84
N ARG A 48 62.47 23.96 7.79
CA ARG A 48 62.46 25.29 8.41
C ARG A 48 62.65 26.30 7.29
N PHE A 49 61.93 27.42 7.28
CA PHE A 49 62.47 28.79 7.18
C PHE A 49 61.33 29.81 6.97
N CYS A 50 61.50 30.92 7.70
CA CYS A 50 61.03 32.28 7.44
C CYS A 50 59.52 32.57 7.35
N VAL A 51 59.01 33.10 8.47
CA VAL A 51 57.83 33.95 8.56
C VAL A 51 58.14 35.32 7.95
N PRO A 52 57.40 35.81 6.95
CA PRO A 52 57.24 37.23 6.72
C PRO A 52 55.92 37.71 7.35
N LEU A 53 56.06 38.73 8.18
CA LEU A 53 54.99 39.51 8.79
C LEU A 53 54.14 40.14 7.67
N LEU A 54 52.96 39.56 7.39
CA LEU A 54 51.98 40.14 6.46
C LEU A 54 50.63 40.23 7.17
N ALA A 55 50.13 41.46 7.27
CA ALA A 55 48.91 41.85 7.96
C ALA A 55 47.71 40.99 7.53
N LEU A 56 47.14 40.25 8.48
CA LEU A 56 45.94 39.45 8.27
C LEU A 56 44.78 40.15 9.01
N VAL A 57 43.99 40.93 8.27
CA VAL A 57 42.67 41.34 8.74
C VAL A 57 41.87 40.05 8.86
N LEU A 58 41.61 39.63 10.11
CA LEU A 58 40.81 38.45 10.41
C LEU A 58 39.34 38.80 10.11
N SER A 59 38.95 38.75 8.83
CA SER A 59 37.54 38.68 8.47
C SER A 59 37.02 37.33 8.95
N SER A 60 36.50 37.33 10.17
CA SER A 60 35.72 36.24 10.75
C SER A 60 34.49 36.01 9.87
N ILE A 61 34.63 35.18 8.84
CA ILE A 61 33.47 34.62 8.15
C ILE A 61 32.87 33.64 9.15
N GLY A 62 31.89 34.12 9.92
CA GLY A 62 31.08 33.26 10.76
C GLY A 62 30.40 32.24 9.86
N SER A 63 30.78 30.97 9.98
CA SER A 63 30.05 29.87 9.35
C SER A 63 28.64 29.85 9.92
N ALA A 64 27.69 30.43 9.19
CA ALA A 64 26.28 30.26 9.47
C ALA A 64 25.92 28.81 9.11
N SER A 65 25.86 27.94 10.12
CA SER A 65 25.30 26.60 9.98
C SER A 65 23.83 26.73 9.59
N ILE A 66 23.50 26.50 8.31
CA ILE A 66 22.10 26.41 7.90
C ILE A 66 21.54 25.14 8.54
N PRO A 67 20.49 25.22 9.38
CA PRO A 67 19.85 24.02 9.89
C PRO A 67 19.26 23.25 8.69
N THR A 68 19.82 22.09 8.40
CA THR A 68 19.27 21.18 7.40
C THR A 68 18.08 20.48 8.06
N TYR A 69 16.88 20.97 7.79
CA TYR A 69 15.66 20.31 8.25
C TYR A 69 15.47 19.06 7.38
N ALA A 70 15.88 17.89 7.87
CA ALA A 70 15.50 16.64 7.24
C ALA A 70 13.98 16.54 7.34
N ALA A 71 13.28 16.52 6.20
CA ALA A 71 11.86 16.22 6.18
C ALA A 71 11.69 14.76 6.60
N GLU A 72 11.36 14.53 7.88
CA GLU A 72 10.89 13.23 8.34
C GLU A 72 9.57 12.96 7.62
N ALA A 73 9.58 12.08 6.61
CA ALA A 73 8.34 11.58 6.06
C ALA A 73 7.56 10.92 7.20
N ALA A 74 6.42 11.51 7.56
CA ALA A 74 5.58 10.95 8.61
C ALA A 74 5.19 9.52 8.20
N LEU A 75 5.58 8.55 9.03
CA LEU A 75 5.26 7.14 8.82
C LEU A 75 3.73 6.99 8.74
N GLN A 76 3.25 6.40 7.64
CA GLN A 76 1.82 6.23 7.42
C GLN A 76 1.18 5.38 8.53
N LYS A 77 0.18 5.96 9.21
CA LYS A 77 -0.51 5.33 10.34
C LYS A 77 -1.71 4.48 9.93
N TYR A 78 -2.33 4.82 8.81
CA TYR A 78 -3.61 4.25 8.40
C TYR A 78 -3.56 3.83 6.92
N PRO A 79 -4.35 2.83 6.51
CA PRO A 79 -4.47 2.48 5.11
C PRO A 79 -5.20 3.56 4.33
N ASP A 80 -4.81 3.74 3.08
CA ASP A 80 -5.51 4.61 2.14
C ASP A 80 -6.40 3.78 1.22
N VAL A 81 -7.64 4.22 1.03
CA VAL A 81 -8.52 3.68 -0.01
C VAL A 81 -8.22 4.41 -1.31
N LEU A 82 -7.66 3.70 -2.28
CA LEU A 82 -7.19 4.29 -3.53
C LEU A 82 -8.26 4.28 -4.63
N ALA A 83 -9.04 3.21 -4.68
CA ALA A 83 -10.08 3.02 -5.69
C ALA A 83 -11.19 2.10 -5.17
N ALA A 84 -12.37 2.22 -5.77
CA ALA A 84 -13.44 1.26 -5.59
C ALA A 84 -14.25 1.11 -6.87
N LYS A 85 -14.56 -0.13 -7.24
CA LYS A 85 -15.60 -0.43 -8.23
C LYS A 85 -16.86 -0.82 -7.50
N VAL A 86 -18.00 -0.26 -7.90
CA VAL A 86 -19.30 -0.55 -7.29
C VAL A 86 -20.20 -1.20 -8.32
N ARG A 87 -20.82 -2.31 -7.96
CA ARG A 87 -21.79 -3.05 -8.79
C ARG A 87 -23.12 -3.15 -8.06
N ALA A 88 -24.23 -2.91 -8.75
CA ALA A 88 -25.56 -3.14 -8.19
C ALA A 88 -25.91 -4.63 -8.25
N GLY A 89 -26.39 -5.19 -7.14
CA GLY A 89 -26.83 -6.58 -7.02
C GLY A 89 -28.35 -6.78 -7.05
N GLY A 90 -29.13 -5.70 -7.16
CA GLY A 90 -30.60 -5.71 -6.99
C GLY A 90 -31.02 -5.62 -5.51
N ASP A 91 -32.30 -5.38 -5.24
CA ASP A 91 -32.89 -5.34 -3.88
C ASP A 91 -32.10 -4.49 -2.87
N ASP A 92 -31.67 -3.30 -3.32
CA ASP A 92 -30.87 -2.35 -2.55
C ASP A 92 -29.52 -2.90 -2.07
N ARG A 93 -28.97 -3.90 -2.76
CA ARG A 93 -27.65 -4.50 -2.49
C ARG A 93 -26.59 -4.02 -3.48
N PHE A 94 -25.37 -3.88 -2.98
CA PHE A 94 -24.21 -3.47 -3.74
C PHE A 94 -22.98 -4.31 -3.39
N ASP A 95 -22.17 -4.56 -4.41
CA ASP A 95 -20.87 -5.20 -4.28
C ASP A 95 -19.76 -4.17 -4.54
N PHE A 96 -18.67 -4.28 -3.78
CA PHE A 96 -17.56 -3.35 -3.81
C PHE A 96 -16.25 -4.09 -4.04
N ASP A 97 -15.48 -3.68 -5.04
CA ASP A 97 -14.10 -4.12 -5.23
C ASP A 97 -13.20 -2.97 -4.76
N VAL A 98 -12.63 -3.08 -3.55
CA VAL A 98 -11.93 -1.96 -2.90
C VAL A 98 -10.43 -2.16 -2.99
N THR A 99 -9.72 -1.18 -3.55
CA THR A 99 -8.25 -1.14 -3.58
C THR A 99 -7.74 -0.37 -2.36
N VAL A 100 -6.96 -1.04 -1.54
CA VAL A 100 -6.37 -0.52 -0.29
C VAL A 100 -4.85 -0.48 -0.42
N SER A 101 -4.24 0.58 0.13
CA SER A 101 -2.79 0.73 0.25
C SER A 101 -2.40 0.86 1.72
N SER A 102 -1.48 0.01 2.16
CA SER A 102 -0.86 0.04 3.49
C SER A 102 0.62 -0.33 3.35
N PRO A 103 1.49 0.57 2.87
CA PRO A 103 2.88 0.24 2.52
C PRO A 103 3.77 -0.16 3.72
N TYR A 104 3.29 0.03 4.94
CA TYR A 104 3.93 -0.41 6.19
C TYR A 104 3.62 -1.89 6.54
N ASP A 105 2.93 -2.61 5.66
CA ASP A 105 2.37 -3.94 5.90
C ASP A 105 3.40 -4.97 6.42
N SER A 106 3.00 -5.74 7.43
CA SER A 106 3.78 -6.82 8.04
C SER A 106 2.88 -7.74 8.86
N PRO A 107 3.30 -8.97 9.20
CA PRO A 107 2.53 -9.84 10.08
C PRO A 107 2.16 -9.20 11.44
N GLN A 108 2.97 -8.25 11.94
CA GLN A 108 2.74 -7.55 13.19
C GLN A 108 1.69 -6.44 13.07
N ARG A 109 1.66 -5.73 11.93
CA ARG A 109 0.77 -4.60 11.69
C ARG A 109 0.44 -4.49 10.19
N TYR A 110 -0.85 -4.57 9.89
CA TYR A 110 -1.41 -4.55 8.56
C TYR A 110 -2.78 -3.88 8.55
N ALA A 111 -3.35 -3.65 7.36
CA ALA A 111 -4.73 -3.23 7.20
C ALA A 111 -5.68 -4.40 7.53
N ASP A 112 -6.39 -4.37 8.65
CA ASP A 112 -7.22 -5.50 9.12
C ASP A 112 -8.69 -5.40 8.72
N ALA A 113 -9.14 -4.26 8.19
CA ALA A 113 -10.47 -4.13 7.62
C ALA A 113 -10.60 -2.95 6.63
N PHE A 114 -11.70 -2.96 5.89
CA PHE A 114 -12.29 -1.74 5.32
C PHE A 114 -13.81 -1.77 5.48
N ARG A 115 -14.44 -0.60 5.54
CA ARG A 115 -15.89 -0.45 5.71
C ARG A 115 -16.50 0.48 4.69
N VAL A 116 -17.78 0.26 4.40
CA VAL A 116 -18.65 1.14 3.61
C VAL A 116 -19.64 1.79 4.57
N MET A 117 -19.69 3.12 4.58
CA MET A 117 -20.49 3.89 5.54
C MET A 117 -21.21 5.07 4.87
N SER A 118 -22.18 5.65 5.58
CA SER A 118 -22.82 6.90 5.18
C SER A 118 -21.79 8.04 5.11
N LYS A 119 -22.13 9.11 4.38
CA LYS A 119 -21.27 10.31 4.28
C LYS A 119 -21.20 11.12 5.58
N GLU A 120 -21.92 10.71 6.62
CA GLU A 120 -22.04 11.48 7.86
C GLU A 120 -20.76 11.35 8.71
N GLY A 121 -19.76 12.18 8.41
CA GLY A 121 -18.53 12.30 9.20
C GLY A 121 -17.79 10.99 9.47
N SER A 122 -16.95 10.98 10.51
CA SER A 122 -16.15 9.82 10.93
C SER A 122 -16.95 8.72 11.65
N GLU A 123 -18.21 9.01 12.00
CA GLU A 123 -19.09 8.18 12.83
C GLU A 123 -20.39 7.76 12.11
N GLY A 124 -20.45 7.95 10.79
CA GLY A 124 -21.62 7.61 9.99
C GLY A 124 -22.00 6.12 10.06
N THR A 125 -23.27 5.83 9.79
CA THR A 125 -23.82 4.48 9.76
C THR A 125 -23.02 3.56 8.85
N VAL A 126 -22.53 2.45 9.39
CA VAL A 126 -21.82 1.42 8.64
C VAL A 126 -22.83 0.50 7.97
N TYR A 127 -22.75 0.37 6.64
CA TYR A 127 -23.59 -0.54 5.86
C TYR A 127 -22.97 -1.92 5.69
N GLY A 128 -21.64 -2.00 5.69
CA GLY A 128 -20.91 -3.25 5.57
C GLY A 128 -19.44 -3.07 5.90
N GLU A 129 -18.81 -4.16 6.33
CA GLU A 129 -17.40 -4.21 6.69
C GLU A 129 -16.79 -5.51 6.16
N ARG A 130 -15.57 -5.43 5.66
CA ARG A 130 -14.76 -6.57 5.27
C ARG A 130 -13.56 -6.66 6.21
N THR A 131 -13.48 -7.76 6.96
CA THR A 131 -12.28 -8.13 7.73
C THR A 131 -11.22 -8.77 6.81
N LEU A 132 -9.96 -8.44 7.08
CA LEU A 132 -8.76 -8.95 6.42
C LEU A 132 -7.90 -9.67 7.47
N PHE A 133 -7.56 -10.94 7.23
CA PHE A 133 -7.01 -11.81 8.28
C PHE A 133 -5.48 -11.95 8.27
N HIS A 134 -4.79 -11.41 7.26
CA HIS A 134 -3.34 -11.51 7.09
C HIS A 134 -2.77 -10.22 6.50
N ASP A 135 -1.44 -10.10 6.54
CA ASP A 135 -0.70 -9.02 5.90
C ASP A 135 -0.70 -9.18 4.37
N HIS A 136 -0.59 -8.07 3.66
CA HIS A 136 -0.55 -8.02 2.19
C HIS A 136 0.74 -7.39 1.67
N ALA A 137 1.86 -7.53 2.39
CA ALA A 137 3.12 -6.85 2.08
C ALA A 137 3.65 -7.09 0.65
N SER A 138 3.40 -8.28 0.08
CA SER A 138 3.82 -8.65 -1.28
C SER A 138 2.84 -8.27 -2.39
N GLU A 139 1.68 -7.69 -2.05
CA GLU A 139 0.57 -7.40 -2.98
C GLU A 139 0.17 -5.92 -2.98
N GLN A 140 0.98 -5.01 -2.43
CA GLN A 140 0.59 -3.60 -2.29
C GLN A 140 0.61 -2.85 -3.65
N PRO A 141 -0.45 -2.09 -4.00
CA PRO A 141 -1.76 -2.05 -3.35
C PRO A 141 -2.61 -3.27 -3.73
N PHE A 142 -3.42 -3.77 -2.80
CA PHE A 142 -4.25 -4.95 -3.01
C PHE A 142 -5.73 -4.60 -3.17
N THR A 143 -6.51 -5.48 -3.82
CA THR A 143 -7.96 -5.33 -3.99
C THR A 143 -8.70 -6.49 -3.34
N ARG A 144 -9.76 -6.19 -2.58
CA ARG A 144 -10.64 -7.20 -1.97
C ARG A 144 -12.10 -6.81 -2.11
N ASP A 145 -12.94 -7.83 -2.28
CA ASP A 145 -14.36 -7.66 -2.46
C ASP A 145 -15.12 -7.52 -1.12
N LEU A 146 -16.23 -6.79 -1.14
CA LEU A 146 -17.26 -6.80 -0.11
C LEU A 146 -18.62 -6.92 -0.81
N TYR A 147 -19.27 -8.07 -0.62
CA TYR A 147 -20.47 -8.44 -1.36
C TYR A 147 -21.76 -8.19 -0.57
N GLY A 148 -22.84 -7.92 -1.29
CA GLY A 148 -24.21 -7.96 -0.78
C GLY A 148 -24.55 -6.89 0.25
N VAL A 149 -23.82 -5.77 0.27
CA VAL A 149 -24.01 -4.66 1.21
C VAL A 149 -25.38 -4.03 0.96
N ARG A 150 -26.27 -4.10 1.95
CA ARG A 150 -27.59 -3.46 1.87
C ARG A 150 -27.46 -1.98 2.19
N ILE A 151 -27.88 -1.12 1.27
CA ILE A 151 -27.84 0.33 1.43
C ILE A 151 -29.23 0.89 1.19
N PRO A 152 -29.84 1.60 2.17
CA PRO A 152 -31.24 2.01 2.08
C PRO A 152 -31.49 2.96 0.89
N PRO A 153 -32.73 2.97 0.36
CA PRO A 153 -33.15 3.98 -0.61
C PRO A 153 -32.86 5.40 -0.12
N GLY A 154 -32.58 6.32 -1.05
CA GLY A 154 -32.24 7.71 -0.75
C GLY A 154 -30.74 7.98 -0.53
N VAL A 155 -29.91 6.94 -0.42
CA VAL A 155 -28.45 7.07 -0.41
C VAL A 155 -27.91 6.89 -1.83
N SER A 156 -27.30 7.94 -2.39
CA SER A 156 -26.66 7.89 -3.72
C SER A 156 -25.13 7.80 -3.65
N ARG A 157 -24.54 8.06 -2.49
CA ARG A 157 -23.10 8.02 -2.27
C ARG A 157 -22.75 7.45 -0.90
N VAL A 158 -21.64 6.74 -0.85
CA VAL A 158 -21.06 6.17 0.37
C VAL A 158 -19.62 6.59 0.51
N VAL A 159 -19.09 6.47 1.72
CA VAL A 159 -17.67 6.64 2.02
C VAL A 159 -17.08 5.28 2.35
N ILE A 160 -15.90 5.01 1.80
CA ILE A 160 -15.12 3.81 2.05
C ILE A 160 -13.87 4.19 2.83
N GLN A 161 -13.61 3.47 3.92
CA GLN A 161 -12.52 3.77 4.85
C GLN A 161 -11.76 2.50 5.22
N GLY A 162 -10.44 2.57 5.22
CA GLY A 162 -9.54 1.50 5.68
C GLY A 162 -9.31 1.54 7.19
N ARG A 163 -8.92 0.40 7.74
CA ARG A 163 -8.59 0.22 9.16
C ARG A 163 -7.18 -0.35 9.31
N ASP A 164 -6.38 0.30 10.13
CA ASP A 164 -5.14 -0.26 10.65
C ASP A 164 -5.42 -1.13 11.88
N LYS A 165 -4.75 -2.28 11.98
CA LYS A 165 -4.87 -3.20 13.12
C LYS A 165 -4.56 -2.55 14.48
N GLN A 166 -3.60 -1.61 14.52
CA GLN A 166 -3.14 -0.94 15.74
C GLN A 166 -3.80 0.42 15.95
N PHE A 167 -3.95 1.22 14.90
CA PHE A 167 -4.43 2.60 14.98
C PHE A 167 -5.93 2.76 14.69
N GLY A 168 -6.60 1.70 14.24
CA GLY A 168 -8.02 1.73 13.92
C GLY A 168 -8.32 2.42 12.59
N TYR A 169 -9.54 2.96 12.47
CA TYR A 169 -10.03 3.58 11.24
C TYR A 169 -9.37 4.94 10.97
N GLY A 170 -8.94 5.18 9.74
CA GLY A 170 -8.34 6.45 9.36
C GLY A 170 -7.85 6.46 7.92
N GLY A 171 -6.91 7.37 7.63
CA GLY A 171 -6.28 7.48 6.32
C GLY A 171 -7.16 8.17 5.28
N LYS A 172 -6.72 8.13 4.02
CA LYS A 172 -7.48 8.63 2.89
C LYS A 172 -8.70 7.75 2.65
N THR A 173 -9.88 8.36 2.72
CA THR A 173 -11.14 7.71 2.36
C THR A 173 -11.48 7.94 0.88
N LEU A 174 -12.43 7.16 0.38
CA LEU A 174 -12.96 7.31 -0.97
C LEU A 174 -14.49 7.46 -0.92
N GLU A 175 -15.00 8.55 -1.49
CA GLU A 175 -16.44 8.68 -1.78
C GLU A 175 -16.76 7.93 -3.08
N ALA A 176 -17.74 7.03 -3.04
CA ALA A 176 -18.17 6.25 -4.20
C ALA A 176 -19.66 6.47 -4.48
N THR A 177 -20.00 6.68 -5.76
CA THR A 177 -21.39 6.76 -6.23
C THR A 177 -21.98 5.37 -6.38
N LEU A 178 -23.23 5.19 -5.96
CA LEU A 178 -23.94 3.94 -6.12
C LEU A 178 -24.65 3.91 -7.48
N PRO A 179 -24.38 2.93 -8.35
CA PRO A 179 -25.03 2.85 -9.66
C PRO A 179 -26.54 2.57 -9.50
N GLY A 180 -27.37 3.26 -10.29
CA GLY A 180 -28.83 3.11 -10.21
C GLY A 180 -29.47 3.85 -9.03
N ARG A 181 -28.80 4.88 -8.50
CA ARG A 181 -29.28 5.80 -7.45
C ARG A 181 -29.10 7.25 -7.86
#